data_AF-A0A965IN81-F1
#
_entry.id   AF-A0A965IN81-F1
#
_cell.length_a   1.000
_cell.length_b   1.000
_cell.length_c   1.000
_cell.angle_alpha   90.00
_cell.angle_beta   90.00
_cell.angle_gamma   90.00
#
_symmetry.space_group_name_H-M   'P 1'
#
loop_
_entity.id
_entity.type
_entity.pdbx_description
1 polymer ?
#
loop_
_entity_poly.entity_id
_entity_poly.type
_entity_poly.pdbx_seq_one_letter_code
_entity_poly.pdbx_strand_id
1 'polypeptide(L)'
;MNTKWPRRWPLSEIEQRQCARFGSSSMCNRRPPADSRRTAPSTAFPQQPLCNLTKWRCPSCWPSNSGSPTAPRGWSEIKSAADYLIGYNQGGVTAPASGQERWEEQSGYSPSTLAAEIAGLVCAADIAGINSDSTSQSRYLAKADEWASKVKTWTATTTGAYSKLPYFIRLSKGGDPNSGSTFDIGNGGGHVDPRNVVDAGFLELVRLGIMSPNDATIVNTLRVVDRRIARTINKLTYFYRYTKDGYGESADGSPWSTSGGTRGRLWPLLSGERGEYALLAGHSGAPQLAAMAAAATSTYLIPEQVWDSSAPAGTGGRAPGSPSASATPLGWSHAQFIRLAWGISNGSPVEYPRVVACHFLHRCAK
;
A
#
# COMPACT_ATOMS: atom_id res chain seq x y z
N MET A 1 19.49 -33.01 27.25
CA MET A 1 19.39 -32.03 28.36
C MET A 1 18.43 -30.93 27.93
N ASN A 2 17.36 -30.74 28.70
CA ASN A 2 16.27 -29.79 28.45
C ASN A 2 16.74 -28.35 28.67
N THR A 3 16.47 -27.45 27.72
CA THR A 3 16.38 -26.01 27.98
C THR A 3 15.05 -25.48 27.46
N LYS A 4 14.17 -25.19 28.43
CA LYS A 4 12.85 -24.59 28.24
C LYS A 4 12.99 -23.11 27.87
N TRP A 5 12.27 -22.67 26.86
CA TRP A 5 12.02 -21.26 26.55
C TRP A 5 11.15 -20.60 27.64
N PRO A 6 11.37 -19.32 28.00
CA PRO A 6 10.58 -18.64 29.02
C PRO A 6 9.17 -18.33 28.50
N ARG A 7 8.18 -18.60 29.35
CA ARG A 7 6.77 -18.21 29.17
C ARG A 7 6.57 -16.78 29.69
N ARG A 8 5.80 -16.00 28.93
CA ARG A 8 5.20 -14.67 29.23
C ARG A 8 6.11 -13.45 29.03
N TRP A 9 5.72 -12.65 28.05
CA TRP A 9 5.99 -11.21 27.99
C TRP A 9 5.02 -10.48 28.94
N PRO A 10 5.44 -9.44 29.66
CA PRO A 10 4.53 -8.60 30.44
C PRO A 10 3.65 -7.77 29.50
N LEU A 11 2.34 -7.83 29.71
CA LEU A 11 1.34 -6.99 29.05
C LEU A 11 1.67 -5.52 29.30
N SER A 12 1.62 -4.71 28.25
CA SER A 12 1.96 -3.28 28.33
C SER A 12 0.89 -2.50 29.11
N GLU A 13 1.27 -1.39 29.74
CA GLU A 13 0.41 -0.48 30.52
C GLU A 13 -0.88 -0.01 29.81
N ILE A 14 -0.97 -0.20 28.49
CA ILE A 14 -2.13 0.14 27.65
C ILE A 14 -3.28 -0.86 27.84
N GLU A 15 -2.99 -2.15 28.05
CA GLU A 15 -4.02 -3.19 28.27
C GLU A 15 -4.62 -3.09 29.68
N GLN A 16 -3.83 -2.68 30.67
CA GLN A 16 -4.33 -2.47 32.04
C GLN A 16 -5.31 -1.29 32.13
N ARG A 17 -5.16 -0.26 31.29
CA ARG A 17 -6.07 0.90 31.27
C ARG A 17 -7.41 0.60 30.59
N GLN A 18 -7.51 -0.46 29.79
CA GLN A 18 -8.77 -0.86 29.15
C GLN A 18 -9.69 -1.67 30.08
N CYS A 19 -9.15 -2.40 31.04
CA CYS A 19 -9.96 -3.11 32.06
C CYS A 19 -10.59 -2.18 33.12
N ALA A 20 -10.10 -0.95 33.30
CA ALA A 20 -10.65 -0.01 34.27
C ALA A 20 -11.91 0.76 33.77
N ARG A 21 -12.31 0.60 32.50
CA ARG A 21 -13.47 1.30 31.91
C ARG A 21 -14.78 0.52 31.91
N PHE A 22 -14.76 -0.77 32.26
CA PHE A 22 -15.95 -1.61 32.34
C PHE A 22 -16.06 -2.23 33.73
N GLY A 23 -16.53 -1.43 34.68
CA GLY A 23 -16.83 -1.90 36.02
C GLY A 23 -18.09 -2.76 36.03
N SER A 24 -17.93 -4.05 36.32
CA SER A 24 -18.91 -4.76 37.16
C SER A 24 -18.15 -5.63 38.17
N SER A 25 -18.36 -5.33 39.45
CA SER A 25 -17.68 -5.98 40.56
C SER A 25 -18.29 -7.35 40.83
N SER A 26 -17.48 -8.41 40.84
CA SER A 26 -17.66 -9.57 41.74
C SER A 26 -16.62 -10.68 41.57
N MET A 27 -15.76 -10.65 40.54
CA MET A 27 -14.78 -11.74 40.30
C MET A 27 -13.34 -11.39 40.71
N CYS A 28 -13.16 -10.78 41.88
CA CYS A 28 -11.83 -10.67 42.50
C CYS A 28 -11.96 -10.91 43.99
N ASN A 29 -12.17 -12.16 44.41
CA ASN A 29 -11.71 -12.72 45.69
C ASN A 29 -12.30 -14.12 45.91
N ARG A 30 -11.46 -15.16 45.93
CA ARG A 30 -11.45 -16.24 46.95
C ARG A 30 -10.43 -17.35 46.60
N ARG A 31 -9.63 -17.74 47.60
CA ARG A 31 -8.81 -18.97 47.65
C ARG A 31 -9.73 -20.21 47.84
N PRO A 32 -9.31 -21.42 47.43
CA PRO A 32 -10.18 -22.60 47.46
C PRO A 32 -10.10 -23.37 48.79
N PRO A 33 -11.17 -24.09 49.18
CA PRO A 33 -11.01 -25.33 49.94
C PRO A 33 -11.72 -26.54 49.31
N ALA A 34 -11.07 -27.68 49.55
CA ALA A 34 -11.41 -29.11 49.52
C ALA A 34 -12.75 -29.64 48.94
N ASP A 35 -12.54 -30.66 48.08
CA ASP A 35 -13.33 -31.88 47.79
C ASP A 35 -14.69 -32.09 48.47
N SER A 36 -15.76 -32.16 47.67
CA SER A 36 -16.79 -33.18 47.82
C SER A 36 -17.55 -33.41 46.51
N ARG A 37 -17.52 -34.66 46.03
CA ARG A 37 -18.23 -35.22 44.88
C ARG A 37 -19.74 -34.94 44.88
N ARG A 38 -20.26 -34.44 43.76
CA ARG A 38 -21.57 -34.84 43.17
C ARG A 38 -21.60 -34.45 41.68
N THR A 39 -21.89 -35.45 40.87
CA THR A 39 -21.95 -35.46 39.40
C THR A 39 -23.20 -34.75 38.87
N ALA A 40 -23.01 -33.84 37.90
CA ALA A 40 -24.04 -33.33 36.99
C ALA A 40 -23.39 -33.03 35.63
N PRO A 41 -24.12 -33.14 34.50
CA PRO A 41 -23.55 -33.51 33.21
C PRO A 41 -22.80 -32.36 32.52
N SER A 42 -21.66 -32.70 31.93
CA SER A 42 -20.80 -31.80 31.18
C SER A 42 -21.43 -31.42 29.83
N THR A 43 -21.91 -30.19 29.71
CA THR A 43 -21.94 -29.49 28.41
C THR A 43 -20.70 -28.60 28.35
N ALA A 44 -19.56 -29.25 28.08
CA ALA A 44 -18.35 -28.54 27.71
C ALA A 44 -18.57 -27.86 26.36
N PHE A 45 -18.51 -26.53 26.33
CA PHE A 45 -18.14 -25.82 25.11
C PHE A 45 -16.81 -26.40 24.63
N PRO A 46 -16.69 -26.87 23.38
CA PRO A 46 -15.40 -27.31 22.87
C PRO A 46 -14.45 -26.10 22.89
N GLN A 47 -13.37 -26.22 23.66
CA GLN A 47 -12.22 -25.36 23.49
C GLN A 47 -11.73 -25.59 22.05
N GLN A 48 -12.00 -24.64 21.17
CA GLN A 48 -11.37 -24.64 19.87
C GLN A 48 -9.85 -24.47 20.11
N PRO A 49 -9.01 -25.35 19.55
CA PRO A 49 -7.58 -25.16 19.65
C PRO A 49 -7.23 -23.83 18.99
N LEU A 50 -6.51 -22.98 19.72
CA LEU A 50 -5.80 -21.83 19.17
C LEU A 50 -5.11 -22.29 17.88
N CYS A 51 -5.60 -21.78 16.74
CA CYS A 51 -4.99 -22.00 15.45
C CYS A 51 -3.52 -21.59 15.56
N ASN A 52 -2.63 -22.58 15.50
CA ASN A 52 -1.20 -22.38 15.51
C ASN A 52 -0.84 -21.80 14.13
N LEU A 53 -0.89 -20.47 14.01
CA LEU A 53 -0.75 -19.71 12.76
C LEU A 53 0.64 -19.84 12.12
N THR A 54 1.60 -20.51 12.76
CA THR A 54 2.92 -20.84 12.21
C THR A 54 2.91 -21.95 11.14
N LYS A 55 1.74 -22.49 10.78
CA LYS A 55 1.60 -23.54 9.74
C LYS A 55 0.78 -23.12 8.51
N TRP A 56 0.52 -21.83 8.30
CA TRP A 56 0.15 -21.36 6.96
C TRP A 56 1.41 -21.20 6.10
N ARG A 57 2.05 -22.33 5.75
CA ARG A 57 2.80 -22.37 4.49
C ARG A 57 1.74 -22.33 3.42
N CYS A 58 1.65 -21.24 2.67
CA CYS A 58 0.94 -21.23 1.40
C CYS A 58 1.62 -22.31 0.54
N PRO A 59 1.01 -23.48 0.33
CA PRO A 59 1.59 -24.47 -0.56
C PRO A 59 1.35 -23.90 -1.94
N SER A 60 2.38 -23.25 -2.49
CA SER A 60 2.52 -23.00 -3.91
C SER A 60 1.32 -22.33 -4.60
N CYS A 61 1.35 -21.00 -4.76
CA CYS A 61 0.56 -20.32 -5.80
C CYS A 61 1.02 -20.64 -7.23
N TRP A 62 1.79 -21.72 -7.42
CA TRP A 62 2.03 -22.37 -8.70
C TRP A 62 2.11 -23.87 -8.49
N PRO A 63 1.16 -24.67 -8.98
CA PRO A 63 1.23 -26.11 -8.78
C PRO A 63 2.47 -26.66 -9.47
N SER A 64 3.46 -27.08 -8.67
CA SER A 64 4.53 -27.96 -9.11
C SER A 64 3.93 -29.35 -9.30
N ASN A 65 3.28 -29.58 -10.43
CA ASN A 65 2.87 -30.91 -10.84
C ASN A 65 3.91 -31.48 -11.81
N SER A 66 4.56 -32.53 -11.34
CA SER A 66 5.30 -33.51 -12.12
C SER A 66 4.43 -34.05 -13.27
N GLY A 67 4.69 -33.59 -14.50
CA GLY A 67 4.07 -34.10 -15.71
C GLY A 67 4.56 -33.38 -16.97
N SER A 68 5.54 -33.98 -17.67
CA SER A 68 6.08 -33.66 -19.01
C SER A 68 6.70 -32.26 -19.22
N PRO A 69 7.78 -32.11 -20.03
CA PRO A 69 8.48 -30.85 -20.26
C PRO A 69 7.74 -30.02 -21.32
N THR A 70 6.56 -29.52 -20.97
CA THR A 70 5.91 -28.46 -21.73
C THR A 70 6.08 -27.15 -20.97
N ALA A 71 6.37 -26.07 -21.71
CA ALA A 71 6.53 -24.71 -21.21
C ALA A 71 5.61 -24.40 -20.01
N PRO A 72 6.10 -23.76 -18.91
CA PRO A 72 5.26 -23.34 -17.80
C PRO A 72 3.92 -22.76 -18.28
N ARG A 73 2.80 -23.32 -17.80
CA ARG A 73 1.46 -22.83 -18.14
C ARG A 73 1.40 -21.31 -17.88
N GLY A 74 0.96 -20.55 -18.88
CA GLY A 74 0.78 -19.10 -18.78
C GLY A 74 1.81 -18.25 -19.51
N TRP A 75 2.88 -18.83 -20.11
CA TRP A 75 3.87 -18.02 -20.82
C TRP A 75 3.27 -17.26 -22.01
N SER A 76 2.39 -17.87 -22.81
CA SER A 76 1.71 -17.20 -23.92
C SER A 76 0.95 -15.95 -23.48
N GLU A 77 0.24 -16.03 -22.35
CA GLU A 77 -0.55 -14.97 -21.76
C GLU A 77 0.36 -13.86 -21.21
N ILE A 78 1.42 -14.23 -20.49
CA ILE A 78 2.41 -13.28 -19.95
C ILE A 78 3.14 -12.57 -21.09
N LYS A 79 3.54 -13.30 -22.12
CA LYS A 79 4.17 -12.76 -23.32
C LYS A 79 3.25 -11.76 -24.02
N SER A 80 1.98 -12.10 -24.18
CA SER A 80 0.99 -11.21 -24.78
C SER A 80 0.80 -9.92 -23.96
N ALA A 81 0.75 -10.04 -22.63
CA ALA A 81 0.66 -8.88 -21.74
C ALA A 81 1.93 -8.01 -21.79
N ALA A 82 3.12 -8.62 -21.75
CA ALA A 82 4.39 -7.89 -21.82
C ALA A 82 4.60 -7.22 -23.18
N ASP A 83 4.25 -7.90 -24.28
CA ASP A 83 4.27 -7.31 -25.62
C ASP A 83 3.28 -6.14 -25.74
N TYR A 84 2.10 -6.23 -25.11
CA TYR A 84 1.15 -5.13 -25.01
C TYR A 84 1.72 -3.93 -24.24
N LEU A 85 2.37 -4.14 -23.09
CA LEU A 85 2.97 -3.04 -22.32
C LEU A 85 3.98 -2.25 -23.17
N ILE A 86 4.87 -2.94 -23.89
CA ILE A 86 5.88 -2.29 -24.72
C ILE A 86 5.26 -1.64 -25.97
N GLY A 87 4.22 -2.26 -26.53
CA GLY A 87 3.54 -1.82 -27.74
C GLY A 87 2.34 -0.90 -27.51
N TYR A 88 2.07 -0.49 -26.27
CA TYR A 88 0.88 0.28 -25.94
C TYR A 88 0.86 1.59 -26.74
N ASN A 89 -0.20 1.75 -27.55
CA ASN A 89 -0.47 2.94 -28.35
C ASN A 89 -1.98 3.01 -28.59
N GLN A 90 -2.70 3.67 -27.68
CA GLN A 90 -4.16 3.79 -27.74
C GLN A 90 -4.60 5.17 -27.28
N GLY A 91 -5.62 5.74 -27.92
CA GLY A 91 -6.21 7.03 -27.50
C GLY A 91 -5.23 8.21 -27.52
N GLY A 92 -4.20 8.16 -28.37
CA GLY A 92 -3.15 9.19 -28.42
C GLY A 92 -2.11 9.10 -27.30
N VAL A 93 -2.12 8.00 -26.52
CA VAL A 93 -1.14 7.74 -25.47
C VAL A 93 -0.29 6.53 -25.88
N THR A 94 1.04 6.70 -25.80
CA THR A 94 2.02 5.68 -26.18
C THR A 94 2.88 5.32 -24.97
N ALA A 95 3.24 4.04 -24.84
CA ALA A 95 4.16 3.58 -23.81
C ALA A 95 5.44 4.42 -23.77
N PRO A 96 5.94 4.78 -22.58
CA PRO A 96 5.50 4.29 -21.26
C PRO A 96 4.51 5.22 -20.56
N ALA A 97 3.84 6.11 -21.29
CA ALA A 97 2.71 6.81 -20.71
C ALA A 97 1.51 5.86 -20.63
N SER A 98 0.75 5.93 -19.53
CA SER A 98 -0.47 5.16 -19.36
C SER A 98 -1.70 6.00 -19.70
N GLY A 99 -2.74 5.33 -20.22
CA GLY A 99 -4.04 5.97 -20.50
C GLY A 99 -4.71 6.52 -19.23
N GLN A 100 -4.50 5.85 -18.10
CA GLN A 100 -4.86 6.33 -16.77
C GLN A 100 -3.81 5.83 -15.75
N GLU A 101 -3.55 6.60 -14.70
CA GLU A 101 -2.82 6.10 -13.53
C GLU A 101 -3.77 5.46 -12.51
N ARG A 102 -3.24 4.97 -11.38
CA ARG A 102 -3.96 4.10 -10.43
C ARG A 102 -5.23 4.69 -9.82
N TRP A 103 -5.45 6.00 -9.94
CA TRP A 103 -6.68 6.66 -9.50
C TRP A 103 -7.72 6.81 -10.60
N GLU A 104 -7.43 6.30 -11.81
CA GLU A 104 -8.36 6.19 -12.93
C GLU A 104 -8.84 7.55 -13.46
N GLU A 105 -8.02 8.58 -13.29
CA GLU A 105 -8.40 9.96 -13.61
C GLU A 105 -7.58 10.58 -14.74
N GLN A 106 -6.29 10.25 -14.82
CA GLN A 106 -5.34 11.03 -15.63
C GLN A 106 -4.39 10.16 -16.43
N SER A 107 -4.22 10.49 -17.71
CA SER A 107 -3.17 9.92 -18.55
C SER A 107 -1.81 10.58 -18.31
N GLY A 108 -0.73 9.87 -18.60
CA GLY A 108 0.63 10.44 -18.63
C GLY A 108 1.70 9.52 -18.03
N TYR A 109 2.83 10.13 -17.67
CA TYR A 109 3.96 9.42 -17.07
C TYR A 109 3.81 9.49 -15.56
N SER A 110 3.27 8.41 -14.96
CA SER A 110 3.11 8.29 -13.51
C SER A 110 4.23 7.45 -12.91
N PRO A 111 4.93 7.91 -11.85
CA PRO A 111 5.94 7.08 -11.18
C PRO A 111 5.33 5.80 -10.59
N SER A 112 4.04 5.81 -10.21
CA SER A 112 3.34 4.61 -9.73
C SER A 112 3.12 3.61 -10.85
N THR A 113 2.63 4.05 -12.01
CA THR A 113 2.37 3.16 -13.14
C THR A 113 3.67 2.66 -13.76
N LEU A 114 4.65 3.55 -13.96
CA LEU A 114 5.98 3.19 -14.44
C LEU A 114 6.64 2.14 -13.55
N ALA A 115 6.47 2.23 -12.22
CA ALA A 115 6.98 1.22 -11.31
C ALA A 115 6.38 -0.18 -11.61
N ALA A 116 5.05 -0.26 -11.81
CA ALA A 116 4.39 -1.51 -12.14
C ALA A 116 4.81 -2.04 -13.52
N GLU A 117 4.92 -1.17 -14.52
CA GLU A 117 5.37 -1.50 -15.88
C GLU A 117 6.80 -2.06 -15.89
N ILE A 118 7.75 -1.36 -15.26
CA ILE A 118 9.16 -1.76 -15.16
C ILE A 118 9.27 -3.11 -14.43
N ALA A 119 8.64 -3.25 -13.27
CA ALA A 119 8.69 -4.48 -12.48
C ALA A 119 8.04 -5.65 -13.24
N GLY A 120 6.92 -5.40 -13.91
CA GLY A 120 6.23 -6.39 -14.75
C GLY A 120 7.11 -6.90 -15.89
N LEU A 121 7.85 -6.02 -16.56
CA LEU A 121 8.78 -6.40 -17.63
C LEU A 121 9.97 -7.25 -17.11
N VAL A 122 10.55 -6.92 -15.95
CA VAL A 122 11.61 -7.74 -15.37
C VAL A 122 11.09 -9.13 -14.96
N CYS A 123 9.92 -9.20 -14.33
CA CYS A 123 9.27 -10.48 -14.03
C CYS A 123 8.94 -11.27 -15.30
N ALA A 124 8.44 -10.62 -16.36
CA ALA A 124 8.18 -11.27 -17.65
C ALA A 124 9.47 -11.80 -18.28
N ALA A 125 10.59 -11.08 -18.15
CA ALA A 125 11.88 -11.55 -18.64
C ALA A 125 12.40 -12.78 -17.88
N ASP A 126 12.25 -12.82 -16.56
CA ASP A 126 12.61 -14.00 -15.76
C ASP A 126 11.81 -15.24 -16.21
N ILE A 127 10.50 -15.07 -16.40
CA ILE A 127 9.62 -16.13 -16.90
C ILE A 127 9.97 -16.52 -18.33
N ALA A 128 10.35 -15.57 -19.20
CA ALA A 128 10.85 -15.85 -20.54
C ALA A 128 12.09 -16.75 -20.51
N GLY A 129 13.03 -16.48 -19.59
CA GLY A 129 14.22 -17.30 -19.37
C GLY A 129 13.89 -18.73 -18.94
N ILE A 130 12.93 -18.91 -18.03
CA ILE A 130 12.42 -20.24 -17.63
C ILE A 130 11.83 -21.00 -18.83
N ASN A 131 11.24 -20.28 -19.78
CA ASN A 131 10.65 -20.83 -21.01
C ASN A 131 11.63 -20.94 -22.18
N SER A 132 12.93 -20.68 -21.97
CA SER A 132 13.95 -20.67 -23.02
C SER A 132 13.67 -19.69 -24.17
N ASP A 133 12.88 -18.64 -23.95
CA ASP A 133 12.65 -17.55 -24.91
C ASP A 133 13.65 -16.40 -24.64
N SER A 134 14.90 -16.62 -25.03
CA SER A 134 15.99 -15.66 -24.84
C SER A 134 15.77 -14.33 -25.56
N THR A 135 14.98 -14.35 -26.65
CA THR A 135 14.64 -13.17 -27.45
C THR A 135 13.70 -12.25 -26.65
N SER A 136 12.60 -12.79 -26.13
CA SER A 136 11.67 -12.03 -25.29
C SER A 136 12.34 -11.62 -23.98
N GLN A 137 13.15 -12.49 -23.36
CA GLN A 137 13.92 -12.17 -22.15
C GLN A 137 14.77 -10.91 -22.34
N SER A 138 15.62 -10.89 -23.39
CA SER A 138 16.52 -9.77 -23.67
C SER A 138 15.75 -8.50 -24.00
N ARG A 139 14.67 -8.61 -24.78
CA ARG A 139 13.81 -7.48 -25.16
C ARG A 139 13.15 -6.83 -23.94
N TYR A 140 12.62 -7.63 -23.02
CA TYR A 140 11.90 -7.14 -21.85
C TYR A 140 12.83 -6.50 -20.83
N LEU A 141 14.01 -7.08 -20.57
CA LEU A 141 15.03 -6.45 -19.72
C LEU A 141 15.52 -5.13 -20.31
N ALA A 142 15.86 -5.10 -21.60
CA ALA A 142 16.34 -3.88 -22.24
C ALA A 142 15.31 -2.73 -22.16
N LYS A 143 14.01 -3.05 -22.28
CA LYS A 143 12.95 -2.06 -22.15
C LYS A 143 12.74 -1.61 -20.69
N ALA A 144 12.80 -2.54 -19.74
CA ALA A 144 12.73 -2.22 -18.31
C ALA A 144 13.89 -1.30 -17.89
N ASP A 145 15.11 -1.59 -18.35
CA ASP A 145 16.31 -0.78 -18.10
C ASP A 145 16.19 0.63 -18.68
N GLU A 146 15.70 0.73 -19.93
CA GLU A 146 15.45 2.01 -20.57
C GLU A 146 14.48 2.86 -19.74
N TRP A 147 13.34 2.29 -19.34
CA TRP A 147 12.32 3.02 -18.59
C TRP A 147 12.77 3.37 -17.16
N ALA A 148 13.43 2.45 -16.46
CA ALA A 148 14.00 2.69 -15.15
C ALA A 148 15.04 3.83 -15.17
N SER A 149 15.88 3.90 -16.21
CA SER A 149 16.88 4.97 -16.36
C SER A 149 16.26 6.36 -16.57
N LYS A 150 15.04 6.42 -17.11
CA LYS A 150 14.35 7.68 -17.46
C LYS A 150 13.25 8.08 -16.47
N VAL A 151 12.86 7.21 -15.53
CA VAL A 151 11.74 7.45 -14.61
C VAL A 151 11.84 8.80 -13.89
N LYS A 152 13.03 9.17 -13.38
CA LYS A 152 13.26 10.46 -12.73
C LYS A 152 13.14 11.62 -13.72
N THR A 153 13.74 11.49 -14.91
CA THR A 153 13.67 12.51 -15.95
C THR A 153 12.23 12.80 -16.36
N TRP A 154 11.38 11.77 -16.39
CA TRP A 154 9.97 11.92 -16.76
C TRP A 154 9.07 12.40 -15.62
N THR A 155 9.41 12.12 -14.36
CA THR A 155 8.43 12.24 -13.26
C THR A 155 8.92 12.99 -12.02
N ALA A 156 10.19 13.38 -11.96
CA ALA A 156 10.74 14.18 -10.86
C ALA A 156 11.00 15.63 -11.32
N THR A 157 10.26 16.58 -10.75
CA THR A 157 10.43 18.00 -11.05
C THR A 157 11.65 18.55 -10.34
N THR A 158 12.37 19.46 -11.01
CA THR A 158 13.49 20.25 -10.46
C THR A 158 13.15 21.72 -10.28
N THR A 159 11.99 22.15 -10.80
CA THR A 159 11.55 23.55 -10.83
C THR A 159 10.29 23.81 -10.00
N GLY A 160 9.75 22.78 -9.36
CA GLY A 160 8.54 22.88 -8.58
C GLY A 160 8.70 23.62 -7.25
N ALA A 161 7.62 24.27 -6.78
CA ALA A 161 7.67 25.20 -5.65
C ALA A 161 7.84 24.53 -4.27
N TYR A 162 7.77 23.20 -4.16
CA TYR A 162 7.72 22.52 -2.86
C TYR A 162 9.08 22.14 -2.27
N SER A 163 10.14 22.20 -3.08
CA SER A 163 11.53 21.99 -2.64
C SER A 163 12.49 22.50 -3.73
N LYS A 164 13.68 22.94 -3.32
CA LYS A 164 14.79 23.22 -4.26
C LYS A 164 15.46 21.93 -4.76
N LEU A 165 15.25 20.81 -4.04
CA LEU A 165 15.74 19.50 -4.44
C LEU A 165 14.68 18.78 -5.28
N PRO A 166 15.09 17.87 -6.20
CA PRO A 166 14.15 17.16 -7.06
C PRO A 166 13.14 16.33 -6.27
N TYR A 167 11.87 16.34 -6.67
CA TYR A 167 10.82 15.51 -6.08
C TYR A 167 9.86 14.96 -7.12
N PHE A 168 9.32 13.77 -6.89
CA PHE A 168 8.32 13.17 -7.77
C PHE A 168 7.00 13.94 -7.69
N ILE A 169 6.44 14.23 -8.86
CA ILE A 169 5.07 14.74 -9.01
C ILE A 169 4.13 13.54 -9.22
N ARG A 170 2.81 13.76 -9.11
CA ARG A 170 1.81 12.69 -9.33
C ARG A 170 1.99 12.04 -10.71
N LEU A 171 2.13 12.86 -11.74
CA LEU A 171 2.43 12.45 -13.11
C LEU A 171 2.86 13.68 -13.92
N SER A 172 3.60 13.47 -15.00
CA SER A 172 3.83 14.50 -16.01
C SER A 172 3.01 14.24 -17.28
N LYS A 173 2.71 15.33 -18.00
CA LYS A 173 2.19 15.27 -19.36
C LYS A 173 3.37 15.32 -20.33
N GLY A 174 3.40 14.41 -21.29
CA GLY A 174 4.46 14.35 -22.31
C GLY A 174 5.86 13.96 -21.80
N GLY A 175 6.02 13.54 -20.55
CA GLY A 175 7.31 13.13 -20.01
C GLY A 175 8.21 14.30 -19.59
N ASP A 176 7.65 15.50 -19.44
CA ASP A 176 8.36 16.67 -18.95
C ASP A 176 7.78 17.15 -17.61
N PRO A 177 8.41 16.81 -16.46
CA PRO A 177 7.94 17.21 -15.13
C PRO A 177 8.23 18.68 -14.81
N ASN A 178 8.84 19.45 -15.73
CA ASN A 178 9.16 20.87 -15.56
C ASN A 178 8.36 21.79 -16.49
N SER A 179 7.59 21.25 -17.43
CA SER A 179 6.82 22.01 -18.43
C SER A 179 5.95 23.13 -17.84
N GLY A 180 5.38 22.91 -16.64
CA GLY A 180 4.52 23.87 -15.95
C GLY A 180 3.14 24.07 -16.60
N SER A 181 2.87 23.41 -17.73
CA SER A 181 1.59 23.45 -18.44
C SER A 181 0.47 22.92 -17.55
N THR A 182 -0.53 23.76 -17.29
CA THR A 182 -1.64 23.39 -16.41
C THR A 182 -2.57 22.38 -17.07
N PHE A 183 -3.15 21.48 -16.28
CA PHE A 183 -4.17 20.53 -16.72
C PHE A 183 -5.30 20.46 -15.71
N ASP A 184 -6.50 20.05 -16.16
CA ASP A 184 -7.60 19.73 -15.25
C ASP A 184 -7.29 18.43 -14.51
N ILE A 185 -7.20 18.50 -13.18
CA ILE A 185 -6.88 17.35 -12.33
C ILE A 185 -8.04 16.35 -12.18
N GLY A 186 -9.27 16.75 -12.54
CA GLY A 186 -10.48 15.95 -12.37
C GLY A 186 -11.15 16.16 -11.01
N ASN A 187 -12.33 15.54 -10.84
CA ASN A 187 -13.13 15.54 -9.61
C ASN A 187 -13.38 16.93 -8.99
N GLY A 188 -13.47 17.97 -9.81
CA GLY A 188 -13.68 19.35 -9.34
C GLY A 188 -12.45 20.02 -8.72
N GLY A 189 -11.26 19.42 -8.83
CA GLY A 189 -10.00 20.02 -8.35
C GLY A 189 -9.46 21.16 -9.24
N GLY A 190 -10.02 21.30 -10.44
CA GLY A 190 -9.76 22.38 -11.39
C GLY A 190 -8.40 22.29 -12.08
N HIS A 191 -8.02 23.37 -12.76
CA HIS A 191 -6.74 23.45 -13.47
C HIS A 191 -5.58 23.70 -12.51
N VAL A 192 -4.53 22.90 -12.65
CA VAL A 192 -3.37 22.92 -11.75
C VAL A 192 -2.07 22.80 -12.52
N ASP A 193 -1.01 23.44 -12.01
CA ASP A 193 0.36 23.16 -12.43
C ASP A 193 0.76 21.77 -11.89
N PRO A 194 1.19 20.81 -12.73
CA PRO A 194 1.56 19.46 -12.31
C PRO A 194 2.67 19.44 -11.26
N ARG A 195 3.53 20.46 -11.21
CA ARG A 195 4.62 20.58 -10.21
C ARG A 195 4.10 20.80 -8.79
N ASN A 196 2.84 21.20 -8.66
CA ASN A 196 2.14 21.40 -7.39
C ASN A 196 1.23 20.20 -7.03
N VAL A 197 1.22 19.14 -7.84
CA VAL A 197 0.46 17.92 -7.58
C VAL A 197 1.41 16.81 -7.15
N VAL A 198 1.38 16.46 -5.88
CA VAL A 198 2.17 15.34 -5.33
C VAL A 198 1.26 14.23 -4.88
N ASP A 199 1.74 13.00 -5.07
CA ASP A 199 1.07 11.74 -4.74
C ASP A 199 2.09 10.83 -4.04
N ALA A 200 1.65 9.93 -3.17
CA ALA A 200 2.53 8.98 -2.50
C ALA A 200 2.93 7.78 -3.39
N GLY A 201 2.40 7.64 -4.61
CA GLY A 201 2.57 6.51 -5.51
C GLY A 201 3.98 6.31 -6.03
N PHE A 202 4.87 7.31 -5.89
CA PHE A 202 6.31 7.13 -6.10
C PHE A 202 6.92 6.07 -5.16
N LEU A 203 6.27 5.78 -4.03
CA LEU A 203 6.67 4.70 -3.12
C LEU A 203 6.69 3.33 -3.81
N GLU A 204 5.89 3.13 -4.87
CA GLU A 204 5.90 1.89 -5.65
C GLU A 204 7.26 1.63 -6.31
N LEU A 205 8.04 2.66 -6.65
CA LEU A 205 9.41 2.50 -7.16
C LEU A 205 10.31 1.80 -6.15
N VAL A 206 10.07 2.05 -4.86
CA VAL A 206 10.79 1.39 -3.76
C VAL A 206 10.17 0.04 -3.47
N ARG A 207 8.85 -0.03 -3.32
CA ARG A 207 8.10 -1.25 -2.98
C ARG A 207 8.28 -2.36 -4.02
N LEU A 208 8.46 -2.01 -5.29
CA LEU A 208 8.71 -2.95 -6.38
C LEU A 208 10.21 -3.17 -6.66
N GLY A 209 11.11 -2.63 -5.83
CA GLY A 209 12.54 -2.94 -5.91
C GLY A 209 13.29 -2.29 -7.08
N ILE A 210 12.77 -1.20 -7.63
CA ILE A 210 13.40 -0.45 -8.73
C ILE A 210 14.36 0.61 -8.17
N MET A 211 13.99 1.24 -7.06
CA MET A 211 14.77 2.30 -6.43
C MET A 211 15.08 2.01 -4.97
N SER A 212 16.24 2.49 -4.52
CA SER A 212 16.63 2.41 -3.12
C SER A 212 15.69 3.25 -2.25
N PRO A 213 15.27 2.76 -1.06
CA PRO A 213 14.51 3.56 -0.09
C PRO A 213 15.26 4.82 0.38
N ASN A 214 16.59 4.83 0.23
CA ASN A 214 17.49 5.91 0.64
C ASN A 214 17.89 6.83 -0.54
N ASP A 215 17.33 6.62 -1.73
CA ASP A 215 17.58 7.50 -2.86
C ASP A 215 17.20 8.95 -2.52
N ALA A 216 18.05 9.92 -2.87
CA ALA A 216 17.88 11.31 -2.47
C ALA A 216 16.55 11.91 -2.97
N THR A 217 16.09 11.53 -4.18
CA THR A 217 14.81 11.98 -4.74
C THR A 217 13.64 11.35 -3.98
N ILE A 218 13.72 10.05 -3.64
CA ILE A 218 12.71 9.37 -2.80
C ILE A 218 12.59 10.09 -1.45
N VAL A 219 13.71 10.29 -0.76
CA VAL A 219 13.72 10.90 0.58
C VAL A 219 13.22 12.34 0.56
N ASN A 220 13.60 13.13 -0.45
CA ASN A 220 13.07 14.49 -0.59
C ASN A 220 11.57 14.50 -0.91
N THR A 221 11.10 13.55 -1.74
CA THR A 221 9.67 13.44 -2.08
C THR A 221 8.84 13.07 -0.86
N LEU A 222 9.32 12.20 0.03
CA LEU A 222 8.63 11.90 1.31
C LEU A 222 8.38 13.17 2.12
N ARG A 223 9.39 14.04 2.26
CA ARG A 223 9.26 15.30 3.00
C ARG A 223 8.25 16.24 2.36
N VAL A 224 8.19 16.26 1.02
CA VAL A 224 7.19 17.05 0.29
C VAL A 224 5.79 16.48 0.52
N VAL A 225 5.60 15.18 0.31
CA VAL A 225 4.33 14.47 0.53
C VAL A 225 3.83 14.62 1.96
N ASP A 226 4.70 14.46 2.96
CA ASP A 226 4.35 14.59 4.37
C ASP A 226 3.83 16.00 4.70
N ARG A 227 4.42 17.04 4.10
CA ARG A 227 3.96 18.43 4.30
C ARG A 227 2.68 18.75 3.57
N ARG A 228 2.43 18.13 2.42
CA ARG A 228 1.31 18.51 1.54
C ARG A 228 0.06 17.70 1.82
N ILE A 229 0.20 16.37 1.84
CA ILE A 229 -0.95 15.46 1.81
C ILE A 229 -1.06 14.54 3.02
N ALA A 230 -0.11 14.55 3.98
CA ALA A 230 -0.28 13.83 5.23
C ALA A 230 -1.09 14.62 6.26
N ARG A 231 -1.90 13.94 7.07
CA ARG A 231 -2.61 14.50 8.23
C ARG A 231 -2.48 13.56 9.42
N THR A 232 -2.25 14.14 10.59
CA THR A 232 -2.19 13.39 11.85
C THR A 232 -3.52 13.52 12.59
N ILE A 233 -4.15 12.38 12.89
CA ILE A 233 -5.37 12.29 13.68
C ILE A 233 -5.06 11.35 14.84
N ASN A 234 -5.28 11.80 16.08
CA ASN A 234 -5.04 11.00 17.28
C ASN A 234 -3.64 10.36 17.33
N LYS A 235 -2.61 11.10 16.92
CA LYS A 235 -1.19 10.66 16.81
C LYS A 235 -0.93 9.60 15.72
N LEU A 236 -1.89 9.32 14.85
CA LEU A 236 -1.77 8.40 13.73
C LEU A 236 -1.78 9.20 12.42
N THR A 237 -0.90 8.86 11.50
CA THR A 237 -0.75 9.58 10.23
C THR A 237 -1.47 8.88 9.11
N TYR A 238 -2.29 9.64 8.39
CA TYR A 238 -2.99 9.24 7.17
C TYR A 238 -2.63 10.18 6.03
N PHE A 239 -2.97 9.81 4.80
CA PHE A 239 -2.64 10.59 3.61
C PHE A 239 -3.88 10.77 2.73
N TYR A 240 -4.02 11.94 2.11
CA TYR A 240 -4.83 12.07 0.90
C TYR A 240 -4.12 11.36 -0.25
N ARG A 241 -4.86 11.02 -1.32
CA ARG A 241 -4.27 10.44 -2.54
C ARG A 241 -3.24 11.39 -3.14
N TYR A 242 -3.66 12.62 -3.43
CA TYR A 242 -2.81 13.65 -4.01
C TYR A 242 -3.31 15.08 -3.67
N THR A 243 -2.51 16.10 -4.00
CA THR A 243 -2.87 17.52 -3.79
C THR A 243 -4.12 17.91 -4.58
N LYS A 244 -5.10 18.57 -3.94
CA LYS A 244 -6.37 19.02 -4.56
C LYS A 244 -7.28 17.88 -5.07
N ASP A 245 -7.12 16.69 -4.50
CA ASP A 245 -8.07 15.60 -4.70
C ASP A 245 -9.49 16.02 -4.30
N GLY A 246 -10.44 15.77 -5.20
CA GLY A 246 -11.87 16.05 -5.04
C GLY A 246 -12.75 14.81 -4.89
N TYR A 247 -12.20 13.60 -4.84
CA TYR A 247 -12.99 12.37 -4.72
C TYR A 247 -13.36 12.04 -3.26
N GLY A 248 -14.39 12.72 -2.78
CA GLY A 248 -14.96 12.49 -1.46
C GLY A 248 -16.15 13.40 -1.21
N GLU A 249 -16.57 13.52 0.04
CA GLU A 249 -17.76 14.28 0.40
C GLU A 249 -17.60 15.78 0.17
N SER A 250 -18.72 16.47 -0.02
CA SER A 250 -18.81 17.93 -0.12
C SER A 250 -18.49 18.63 1.21
N ALA A 251 -18.41 19.96 1.19
CA ALA A 251 -18.15 20.78 2.38
C ALA A 251 -19.22 20.66 3.49
N ASP A 252 -20.45 20.30 3.14
CA ASP A 252 -21.55 20.01 4.07
C ASP A 252 -21.62 18.52 4.50
N GLY A 253 -20.80 17.68 3.86
CA GLY A 253 -20.72 16.24 4.10
C GLY A 253 -21.74 15.43 3.31
N SER A 254 -22.40 16.05 2.33
CA SER A 254 -23.16 15.31 1.33
C SER A 254 -22.23 14.40 0.50
N PRO A 255 -22.76 13.29 -0.07
CA PRO A 255 -21.97 12.39 -0.90
C PRO A 255 -21.27 13.08 -2.05
N TRP A 256 -20.21 12.44 -2.56
CA TRP A 256 -19.51 12.90 -3.75
C TRP A 256 -20.45 13.06 -4.96
N SER A 257 -20.19 14.07 -5.79
CA SER A 257 -20.94 14.38 -7.01
C SER A 257 -19.99 14.81 -8.13
N THR A 258 -20.37 14.53 -9.37
CA THR A 258 -19.65 14.97 -10.57
C THR A 258 -19.74 16.48 -10.82
N SER A 259 -20.65 17.19 -10.13
CA SER A 259 -20.82 18.65 -10.25
C SER A 259 -19.72 19.46 -9.56
N GLY A 260 -18.78 18.82 -8.86
CA GLY A 260 -17.70 19.47 -8.12
C GLY A 260 -18.14 19.94 -6.72
N GLY A 261 -17.31 20.78 -6.08
CA GLY A 261 -17.52 21.23 -4.70
C GLY A 261 -17.18 20.17 -3.63
N THR A 262 -16.56 19.07 -4.06
CA THR A 262 -16.19 17.93 -3.24
C THR A 262 -14.71 17.95 -2.87
N ARG A 263 -14.34 17.13 -1.88
CA ARG A 263 -12.97 17.01 -1.40
C ARG A 263 -12.65 15.57 -1.05
N GLY A 264 -11.54 15.07 -1.59
CA GLY A 264 -11.00 13.78 -1.20
C GLY A 264 -10.63 13.74 0.28
N ARG A 265 -10.84 12.59 0.92
CA ARG A 265 -10.55 12.37 2.35
C ARG A 265 -9.30 11.52 2.51
N LEU A 266 -9.03 11.09 3.74
CA LEU A 266 -7.80 10.39 4.09
C LEU A 266 -7.95 8.89 3.82
N TRP A 267 -6.96 8.27 3.19
CA TRP A 267 -7.00 6.87 2.80
C TRP A 267 -6.14 6.02 3.75
N PRO A 268 -6.72 5.11 4.56
CA PRO A 268 -5.96 4.25 5.46
C PRO A 268 -4.95 3.36 4.73
N LEU A 269 -5.26 2.92 3.50
CA LEU A 269 -4.35 2.11 2.71
C LEU A 269 -2.99 2.80 2.47
N LEU A 270 -2.98 4.14 2.33
CA LEU A 270 -1.75 4.89 2.09
C LEU A 270 -0.87 4.99 3.34
N SER A 271 -1.46 4.90 4.54
CA SER A 271 -0.67 4.65 5.75
C SER A 271 0.04 3.30 5.63
N GLY A 272 -0.67 2.27 5.16
CA GLY A 272 -0.11 0.94 4.91
C GLY A 272 1.06 0.94 3.92
N GLU A 273 0.91 1.59 2.77
CA GLU A 273 1.98 1.75 1.76
C GLU A 273 3.21 2.46 2.36
N ARG A 274 3.00 3.51 3.19
CA ARG A 274 4.08 4.15 3.94
C ARG A 274 4.75 3.17 4.92
N GLY A 275 4.02 2.22 5.47
CA GLY A 275 4.54 1.18 6.36
C GLY A 275 5.49 0.22 5.65
N GLU A 276 5.15 -0.19 4.43
CA GLU A 276 6.03 -1.05 3.62
C GLU A 276 7.31 -0.31 3.19
N TYR A 277 7.19 0.97 2.82
CA TYR A 277 8.37 1.83 2.64
C TYR A 277 9.24 1.87 3.91
N ALA A 278 8.63 2.08 5.08
CA ALA A 278 9.35 2.14 6.34
C ALA A 278 10.12 0.84 6.62
N LEU A 279 9.51 -0.32 6.38
CA LEU A 279 10.19 -1.62 6.49
C LEU A 279 11.41 -1.71 5.57
N LEU A 280 11.27 -1.34 4.30
CA LEU A 280 12.38 -1.35 3.33
C LEU A 280 13.50 -0.37 3.70
N ALA A 281 13.16 0.74 4.37
CA ALA A 281 14.09 1.72 4.90
C ALA A 281 14.74 1.30 6.25
N GLY A 282 14.41 0.12 6.78
CA GLY A 282 14.96 -0.37 8.06
C GLY A 282 14.28 0.19 9.31
N HIS A 283 13.03 0.65 9.18
CA HIS A 283 12.20 1.15 10.27
C HIS A 283 11.01 0.22 10.54
N SER A 284 10.35 0.41 11.70
CA SER A 284 9.13 -0.33 12.02
C SER A 284 7.93 0.21 11.23
N GLY A 285 7.14 -0.69 10.63
CA GLY A 285 5.83 -0.37 10.05
C GLY A 285 4.66 -0.39 11.07
N ALA A 286 4.94 -0.64 12.36
CA ALA A 286 3.89 -0.78 13.38
C ALA A 286 3.01 0.46 13.57
N PRO A 287 3.52 1.71 13.53
CA PRO A 287 2.67 2.90 13.62
C PRO A 287 1.66 2.99 12.47
N GLN A 288 2.05 2.57 11.26
CA GLN A 288 1.19 2.57 10.09
C GLN A 288 0.14 1.45 10.16
N LEU A 289 0.52 0.27 10.63
CA LEU A 289 -0.44 -0.80 10.90
C LEU A 289 -1.49 -0.35 11.95
N ALA A 290 -1.05 0.36 13.00
CA ALA A 290 -1.95 0.92 14.00
C ALA A 290 -2.89 1.99 13.41
N ALA A 291 -2.40 2.84 12.50
CA ALA A 291 -3.24 3.80 11.78
C ALA A 291 -4.35 3.12 10.98
N MET A 292 -4.02 2.06 10.25
CA MET A 292 -5.00 1.26 9.51
C MET A 292 -6.01 0.57 10.43
N ALA A 293 -5.56 -0.03 11.54
CA ALA A 293 -6.44 -0.66 12.51
C ALA A 293 -7.41 0.34 13.16
N ALA A 294 -6.93 1.54 13.48
CA ALA A 294 -7.74 2.59 14.10
C ALA A 294 -8.81 3.18 13.18
N ALA A 295 -8.65 3.04 11.85
CA ALA A 295 -9.63 3.46 10.86
C ALA A 295 -10.81 2.48 10.72
N ALA A 296 -10.70 1.27 11.26
CA ALA A 296 -11.72 0.24 11.08
C ALA A 296 -13.01 0.57 11.83
N THR A 297 -14.14 0.07 11.30
CA THR A 297 -15.41 0.06 12.02
C THR A 297 -15.33 -0.80 13.29
N SER A 298 -16.39 -0.76 14.13
CA SER A 298 -16.55 -1.69 15.26
C SER A 298 -16.62 -3.16 14.85
N THR A 299 -16.87 -3.45 13.56
CA THR A 299 -16.87 -4.79 12.98
C THR A 299 -15.58 -5.12 12.21
N TYR A 300 -14.51 -4.34 12.44
CA TYR A 300 -13.18 -4.51 11.83
C TYR A 300 -13.12 -4.31 10.32
N LEU A 301 -14.09 -3.59 9.74
CA LEU A 301 -14.07 -3.25 8.31
C LEU A 301 -13.23 -1.98 8.12
N ILE A 302 -12.09 -2.12 7.44
CA ILE A 302 -11.25 -0.98 7.03
C ILE A 302 -11.87 -0.30 5.79
N PRO A 303 -12.17 1.01 5.85
CA PRO A 303 -12.79 1.73 4.75
C PRO A 303 -11.79 2.09 3.66
N GLU A 304 -12.31 2.60 2.55
CA GLU A 304 -11.55 3.36 1.56
C GLU A 304 -11.04 4.68 2.14
N GLN A 305 -11.94 5.47 2.73
CA GLN A 305 -11.61 6.77 3.29
C GLN A 305 -12.11 6.96 4.73
N VAL A 306 -11.41 7.81 5.48
CA VAL A 306 -11.79 8.30 6.80
C VAL A 306 -11.88 9.82 6.81
N TRP A 307 -12.75 10.36 7.66
CA TRP A 307 -12.87 11.80 7.85
C TRP A 307 -11.54 12.43 8.26
N ASP A 308 -11.22 13.57 7.67
CA ASP A 308 -10.09 14.38 8.08
C ASP A 308 -10.46 15.28 9.27
N SER A 309 -9.66 16.33 9.53
CA SER A 309 -9.95 17.31 10.59
C SER A 309 -10.64 18.58 10.07
N SER A 310 -11.01 18.62 8.79
CA SER A 310 -11.68 19.78 8.19
C SER A 310 -13.19 19.62 8.30
N ALA A 311 -13.92 20.75 8.42
CA ALA A 311 -15.38 20.73 8.34
C ALA A 311 -15.85 19.95 7.09
N PRO A 312 -16.90 19.13 7.22
CA PRO A 312 -17.82 19.01 8.35
C PRO A 312 -17.41 17.97 9.40
N ALA A 313 -16.17 17.45 9.36
CA ALA A 313 -15.70 16.50 10.38
C ALA A 313 -15.86 17.08 11.79
N GLY A 314 -16.16 16.20 12.76
CA GLY A 314 -16.51 16.55 14.13
C GLY A 314 -18.00 16.82 14.36
N THR A 315 -18.83 16.80 13.31
CA THR A 315 -20.29 17.02 13.41
C THR A 315 -21.07 15.80 12.91
N GLY A 316 -22.31 15.60 13.39
CA GLY A 316 -23.22 14.60 12.83
C GLY A 316 -22.68 13.17 12.75
N GLY A 317 -21.87 12.74 13.72
CA GLY A 317 -21.25 11.41 13.74
C GLY A 317 -19.98 11.25 12.88
N ARG A 318 -19.50 12.31 12.24
CA ARG A 318 -18.34 12.34 11.33
C ARG A 318 -17.04 12.57 12.09
N ALA A 319 -16.73 11.72 13.05
CA ALA A 319 -15.53 11.91 13.88
C ALA A 319 -14.24 11.83 13.03
N PRO A 320 -13.25 12.71 13.20
CA PRO A 320 -11.97 12.59 12.50
C PRO A 320 -11.34 11.20 12.70
N GLY A 321 -10.91 10.57 11.61
CA GLY A 321 -10.35 9.22 11.60
C GLY A 321 -11.39 8.10 11.60
N SER A 322 -12.69 8.40 11.72
CA SER A 322 -13.74 7.39 11.50
C SER A 322 -14.04 7.22 10.01
N PRO A 323 -14.58 6.06 9.59
CA PRO A 323 -15.03 5.83 8.22
C PRO A 323 -15.89 6.97 7.67
N SER A 324 -15.63 7.33 6.41
CA SER A 324 -16.46 8.27 5.66
C SER A 324 -17.67 7.55 5.02
N ALA A 325 -18.41 8.21 4.13
CA ALA A 325 -19.48 7.59 3.34
C ALA A 325 -18.96 6.77 2.13
N SER A 326 -17.63 6.71 1.95
CA SER A 326 -16.96 5.90 0.92
C SER A 326 -17.09 4.39 1.17
N ALA A 327 -16.58 3.59 0.22
CA ALA A 327 -16.67 2.13 0.27
C ALA A 327 -16.10 1.56 1.59
N THR A 328 -16.92 0.77 2.30
CA THR A 328 -16.53 0.11 3.55
C THR A 328 -17.20 -1.28 3.62
N PRO A 329 -16.45 -2.40 3.59
CA PRO A 329 -14.99 -2.48 3.50
C PRO A 329 -14.45 -2.13 2.11
N LEU A 330 -13.21 -1.64 2.04
CA LEU A 330 -12.41 -1.70 0.81
C LEU A 330 -11.51 -2.95 0.85
N GLY A 331 -11.64 -3.82 -0.15
CA GLY A 331 -10.82 -5.03 -0.26
C GLY A 331 -9.32 -4.72 -0.33
N TRP A 332 -8.94 -3.65 -1.03
CA TRP A 332 -7.55 -3.18 -1.11
C TRP A 332 -7.00 -2.75 0.26
N SER A 333 -7.76 -1.95 1.04
CA SER A 333 -7.36 -1.57 2.41
C SER A 333 -7.09 -2.80 3.30
N HIS A 334 -7.93 -3.85 3.19
CA HIS A 334 -7.71 -5.09 3.94
C HIS A 334 -6.49 -5.87 3.45
N ALA A 335 -6.30 -6.00 2.14
CA ALA A 335 -5.12 -6.64 1.57
C ALA A 335 -3.84 -5.94 2.04
N GLN A 336 -3.82 -4.60 2.03
CA GLN A 336 -2.70 -3.80 2.50
C GLN A 336 -2.44 -4.00 4.01
N PHE A 337 -3.50 -4.09 4.82
CA PHE A 337 -3.38 -4.33 6.26
C PHE A 337 -2.72 -5.69 6.54
N ILE A 338 -3.23 -6.74 5.90
CA ILE A 338 -2.73 -8.11 6.05
C ILE A 338 -1.28 -8.19 5.57
N ARG A 339 -0.99 -7.61 4.40
CA ARG A 339 0.34 -7.63 3.79
C ARG A 339 1.37 -6.89 4.64
N LEU A 340 1.04 -5.71 5.17
CA LEU A 340 1.92 -4.99 6.09
C LEU A 340 2.13 -5.76 7.40
N ALA A 341 1.10 -6.36 7.98
CA ALA A 341 1.25 -7.17 9.20
C ALA A 341 2.21 -8.36 8.98
N TRP A 342 2.09 -9.04 7.85
CA TRP A 342 3.01 -10.10 7.44
C TRP A 342 4.41 -9.56 7.18
N GLY A 343 4.53 -8.41 6.51
CA GLY A 343 5.80 -7.75 6.26
C GLY A 343 6.54 -7.38 7.55
N ILE A 344 5.83 -6.87 8.56
CA ILE A 344 6.40 -6.57 9.89
C ILE A 344 6.90 -7.86 10.56
N SER A 345 6.11 -8.94 10.52
CA SER A 345 6.52 -10.21 11.10
C SER A 345 7.72 -10.84 10.37
N ASN A 346 7.84 -10.61 9.06
CA ASN A 346 8.90 -11.14 8.22
C ASN A 346 10.16 -10.25 8.19
N GLY A 347 10.06 -9.00 8.65
CA GLY A 347 11.13 -7.99 8.59
C GLY A 347 11.31 -7.32 7.22
N SER A 348 10.48 -7.66 6.23
CA SER A 348 10.47 -7.09 4.88
C SER A 348 9.10 -7.38 4.24
N PRO A 349 8.57 -6.51 3.34
CA PRO A 349 7.34 -6.77 2.60
C PRO A 349 7.39 -8.15 1.91
N VAL A 350 6.31 -8.92 2.05
CA VAL A 350 6.26 -10.33 1.62
C VAL A 350 6.04 -10.48 0.12
N GLU A 351 5.54 -9.45 -0.53
CA GLU A 351 5.30 -9.33 -1.96
C GLU A 351 6.47 -8.70 -2.73
N TYR A 352 7.58 -8.39 -2.03
CA TYR A 352 8.73 -7.72 -2.63
C TYR A 352 9.31 -8.55 -3.78
N PRO A 353 9.26 -8.07 -5.04
CA PRO A 353 9.65 -8.88 -6.19
C PRO A 353 11.18 -8.98 -6.26
N ARG A 354 11.72 -10.05 -5.67
CA ARG A 354 13.18 -10.22 -5.52
C ARG A 354 13.93 -10.22 -6.85
N VAL A 355 13.33 -10.70 -7.94
CA VAL A 355 13.96 -10.65 -9.26
C VAL A 355 14.20 -9.20 -9.71
N VAL A 356 13.27 -8.30 -9.43
CA VAL A 356 13.39 -6.86 -9.74
C VAL A 356 14.45 -6.20 -8.86
N ALA A 357 14.41 -6.47 -7.55
CA ALA A 357 15.40 -5.94 -6.60
C ALA A 357 16.81 -6.50 -6.85
N CYS A 358 16.92 -7.74 -7.30
CA CYS A 358 18.20 -8.34 -7.71
C CYS A 358 18.76 -7.63 -8.95
N HIS A 359 17.89 -7.35 -9.92
CA HIS A 359 18.25 -6.67 -11.15
C HIS A 359 18.71 -5.21 -10.92
N PHE A 360 17.90 -4.39 -10.24
CA PHE A 360 18.18 -2.96 -10.09
C PHE A 360 18.97 -2.58 -8.84
N LEU A 361 18.80 -3.31 -7.73
CA LEU A 361 19.40 -2.96 -6.44
C LEU A 361 20.50 -3.95 -6.01
N HIS A 362 20.77 -4.97 -6.82
CA HIS A 362 21.71 -6.05 -6.51
C HIS A 362 21.40 -6.77 -5.18
N ARG A 363 20.12 -6.81 -4.79
CA ARG A 363 19.61 -7.48 -3.58
C ARG A 363 18.98 -8.82 -3.93
N CYS A 364 19.81 -9.83 -4.17
CA CYS A 364 19.38 -11.15 -4.68
C CYS A 364 19.15 -12.23 -3.60
N ALA A 365 19.57 -11.99 -2.35
CA ALA A 365 19.50 -13.00 -1.28
C ALA A 365 18.05 -13.39 -0.95
N LYS A 366 17.84 -14.63 -0.47
CA LYS A 366 16.54 -15.21 -0.07
C LYS A 366 16.18 -14.87 1.38
#